data_AF-A0A957XMS8-F1
#
_entry.id   AF-A0A957XMS8-F1
#
_cell.length_a   1.000
_cell.length_b   1.000
_cell.length_c   1.000
_cell.angle_alpha   90.00
_cell.angle_beta   90.00
_cell.angle_gamma   90.00
#
_symmetry.space_group_name_H-M   'P 1'
#
loop_
_entity.id
_entity.type
_entity.pdbx_description
1 polymer ?
#
loop_
_entity_poly.entity_id
_entity_poly.type
_entity_poly.pdbx_seq_one_letter_code
_entity_poly.pdbx_strand_id
1 'polypeptide(L)'
;MKQSIIHIALVVKDYDEAITFYTQKLNFELIEDTYQPEQDKRWVVVAPPGSKGTTVLLARASKPEQEPFIGNQTGGRVFLFLNTDDFWRDYKAMVAKGIKFVRE
;
A
#
# COMPACT_ATOMS: atom_id res chain seq x y z
N MET A 1 -27.07 -10.35 -7.28
CA MET A 1 -26.17 -9.28 -7.79
C MET A 1 -24.78 -9.53 -7.23
N LYS A 2 -23.70 -9.40 -8.02
CA LYS A 2 -22.32 -9.65 -7.55
C LYS A 2 -21.62 -8.31 -7.26
N GLN A 3 -21.04 -8.15 -6.09
CA GLN A 3 -20.35 -6.93 -5.64
C GLN A 3 -19.00 -7.30 -4.99
N SER A 4 -18.03 -6.39 -5.03
CA SER A 4 -16.71 -6.56 -4.40
C SER A 4 -16.09 -5.23 -3.97
N ILE A 5 -15.26 -5.26 -2.93
CA ILE A 5 -14.39 -4.14 -2.55
C ILE A 5 -13.13 -4.21 -3.42
N ILE A 6 -12.89 -3.20 -4.25
CA ILE A 6 -11.82 -3.21 -5.27
C ILE A 6 -10.57 -2.41 -4.86
N HIS A 7 -10.73 -1.38 -4.05
CA HIS A 7 -9.65 -0.54 -3.54
C HIS A 7 -9.81 -0.32 -2.04
N ILE A 8 -8.71 -0.39 -1.31
CA ILE A 8 -8.62 0.05 0.09
C ILE A 8 -7.64 1.24 0.13
N ALA A 9 -8.08 2.36 0.70
CA ALA A 9 -7.24 3.54 0.83
C ALA A 9 -6.24 3.40 1.98
N LEU A 10 -4.99 3.76 1.70
CA LEU A 10 -3.92 3.92 2.68
C LEU A 10 -3.46 5.38 2.66
N VAL A 11 -3.59 6.08 3.78
CA VAL A 11 -3.09 7.45 3.89
C VAL A 11 -1.57 7.44 3.92
N VAL A 12 -0.95 8.17 2.98
CA VAL A 12 0.51 8.27 2.84
C VAL A 12 0.97 9.72 2.91
N LYS A 13 2.24 9.92 3.28
CA LYS A 13 2.86 11.25 3.34
C LYS A 13 3.14 11.81 1.95
N ASP A 14 3.71 11.00 1.09
CA ASP A 14 4.16 11.36 -0.25
C ASP A 14 3.92 10.20 -1.22
N TYR A 15 3.64 10.53 -2.48
CA TYR A 15 3.37 9.51 -3.50
C TYR A 15 4.62 8.72 -3.88
N ASP A 16 5.72 9.40 -4.16
CA ASP A 16 6.92 8.75 -4.70
C ASP A 16 7.64 7.94 -3.62
N GLU A 17 7.66 8.44 -2.37
CA GLU A 17 8.13 7.67 -1.22
C GLU A 17 7.32 6.36 -1.06
N ALA A 18 5.99 6.45 -1.13
CA ALA A 18 5.13 5.29 -0.99
C ALA A 18 5.26 4.32 -2.18
N ILE A 19 5.25 4.81 -3.42
CA ILE A 19 5.46 3.99 -4.62
C ILE A 19 6.80 3.24 -4.51
N THR A 20 7.86 3.95 -4.12
CA THR A 20 9.20 3.34 -3.96
C THR A 20 9.18 2.26 -2.89
N PHE A 21 8.56 2.51 -1.73
CA PHE A 21 8.45 1.52 -0.67
C PHE A 21 7.70 0.27 -1.13
N TYR A 22 6.51 0.43 -1.72
CA TYR A 22 5.67 -0.70 -2.13
C TYR A 22 6.29 -1.49 -3.29
N THR A 23 6.80 -0.81 -4.31
CA THR A 23 7.36 -1.48 -5.50
C THR A 23 8.74 -2.07 -5.24
N GLN A 24 9.63 -1.32 -4.61
CA GLN A 24 11.02 -1.75 -4.46
C GLN A 24 11.24 -2.63 -3.23
N LYS A 25 10.60 -2.31 -2.10
CA LYS A 25 10.79 -3.09 -0.85
C LYS A 25 9.82 -4.25 -0.72
N LEU A 26 8.52 -4.02 -0.92
CA LEU A 26 7.49 -5.05 -0.79
C LEU A 26 7.22 -5.84 -2.09
N ASN A 27 7.86 -5.47 -3.20
CA ASN A 27 7.71 -6.14 -4.49
C ASN A 27 6.29 -6.11 -5.06
N PHE A 28 5.51 -5.08 -4.73
CA PHE A 28 4.19 -4.87 -5.31
C PHE A 28 4.34 -4.29 -6.72
N GLU A 29 3.33 -4.54 -7.55
CA GLU A 29 3.20 -3.96 -8.87
C GLU A 29 2.50 -2.60 -8.78
N LEU A 30 3.03 -1.61 -9.49
CA LEU A 30 2.33 -0.34 -9.73
C LEU A 30 1.30 -0.57 -10.83
N ILE A 31 0.02 -0.54 -10.46
CA ILE A 31 -1.09 -0.84 -11.37
C ILE A 31 -1.51 0.41 -12.15
N GLU A 32 -1.57 1.53 -11.45
CA GLU A 32 -1.94 2.81 -12.05
C GLU A 32 -1.25 3.96 -11.30
N ASP A 33 -0.91 5.00 -12.06
CA ASP A 33 -0.36 6.25 -11.57
C ASP A 33 -0.76 7.39 -12.52
N THR A 34 -1.97 7.91 -12.29
CA THR A 34 -2.60 8.89 -13.18
C THR A 34 -2.80 10.21 -12.45
N TYR A 35 -2.32 11.32 -13.00
CA TYR A 35 -2.61 12.66 -12.47
C TYR A 35 -4.08 13.04 -12.73
N GLN A 36 -4.72 13.60 -11.70
CA GLN A 36 -6.14 14.00 -11.66
C GLN A 36 -6.21 15.53 -11.50
N PRO A 37 -6.33 16.29 -12.60
CA PRO A 37 -6.24 17.75 -12.60
C PRO A 37 -7.29 18.43 -11.72
N GLU A 38 -8.50 17.88 -11.65
CA GLU A 38 -9.64 18.47 -10.93
C GLU A 38 -9.41 18.52 -9.41
N GLN A 39 -8.49 17.69 -8.91
CA GLN A 39 -8.20 17.55 -7.47
C GLN A 39 -6.75 17.85 -7.13
N ASP A 40 -5.90 18.12 -8.11
CA ASP A 40 -4.44 18.25 -7.97
C ASP A 40 -3.83 17.08 -7.18
N LYS A 41 -4.16 15.86 -7.62
CA LYS A 41 -3.77 14.59 -6.96
C LYS A 41 -3.37 13.55 -7.98
N ARG A 42 -2.69 12.50 -7.52
CA ARG A 42 -2.46 11.29 -8.30
C ARG A 42 -3.39 10.18 -7.82
N TRP A 43 -3.96 9.46 -8.76
CA TRP A 43 -4.60 8.17 -8.54
C TRP A 43 -3.54 7.10 -8.65
N VAL A 44 -3.06 6.61 -7.50
CA VAL A 44 -1.94 5.68 -7.43
C VAL A 44 -2.40 4.38 -6.79
N VAL A 45 -2.34 3.29 -7.55
CA VAL A 45 -2.80 1.97 -7.11
C VAL A 45 -1.67 0.97 -7.20
N VAL A 46 -1.47 0.20 -6.13
CA VAL A 46 -0.49 -0.89 -6.07
C VAL A 46 -1.15 -2.21 -5.66
N ALA A 47 -0.58 -3.32 -6.08
CA ALA A 47 -1.06 -4.66 -5.72
C ALA A 47 0.09 -5.66 -5.51
N PRO A 48 -0.07 -6.70 -4.68
CA PRO A 48 0.87 -7.83 -4.67
C PRO A 48 1.00 -8.45 -6.06
N PRO A 49 2.17 -9.00 -6.41
CA PRO A 49 2.43 -9.52 -7.75
C PRO A 49 1.44 -10.64 -8.10
N GLY A 50 0.86 -10.57 -9.31
CA GLY A 50 -0.13 -11.54 -9.78
C GLY A 50 -1.51 -11.49 -9.10
N SER A 51 -1.77 -10.51 -8.22
CA SER A 51 -3.08 -10.34 -7.59
C SER A 51 -4.15 -9.90 -8.60
N LYS A 52 -5.35 -10.49 -8.51
CA LYS A 52 -6.56 -10.07 -9.24
C LYS A 52 -7.67 -9.56 -8.30
N GLY A 53 -7.34 -9.39 -7.02
CA GLY A 53 -8.27 -9.04 -5.97
C GLY A 53 -8.27 -7.54 -5.65
N THR A 54 -8.55 -7.23 -4.39
CA THR A 54 -8.50 -5.86 -3.87
C THR A 54 -7.09 -5.28 -3.99
N THR A 55 -7.01 -4.01 -4.35
CA THR A 55 -5.76 -3.25 -4.49
C THR A 55 -5.65 -2.17 -3.41
N VAL A 56 -4.44 -1.63 -3.22
CA VAL A 56 -4.18 -0.55 -2.26
C VAL A 56 -4.10 0.77 -3.03
N LEU A 57 -4.98 1.70 -2.71
CA LEU A 57 -4.95 3.09 -3.19
C LEU A 57 -4.07 3.92 -2.25
N LEU A 58 -2.96 4.45 -2.76
CA LEU A 58 -2.07 5.33 -2.00
C LEU A 58 -2.64 6.74 -2.02
N ALA A 59 -3.24 7.16 -0.90
CA ALA A 59 -3.92 8.44 -0.77
C ALA A 59 -3.03 9.44 -0.02
N ARG A 60 -2.38 10.37 -0.73
CA ARG A 60 -1.56 11.42 -0.10
C ARG A 60 -2.39 12.27 0.85
N ALA A 61 -1.92 12.44 2.09
CA ALA A 61 -2.45 13.41 3.02
C ALA A 61 -2.25 14.82 2.46
N SER A 62 -3.32 15.45 1.96
CA SER A 62 -3.30 16.78 1.35
C SER A 62 -3.79 17.87 2.30
N LYS A 63 -4.20 17.51 3.52
CA LYS A 63 -4.70 18.42 4.55
C LYS A 63 -4.12 18.05 5.91
N PRO A 64 -3.89 19.02 6.81
CA PRO A 64 -3.34 18.75 8.14
C PRO A 64 -4.15 17.74 8.96
N GLU A 65 -5.47 17.71 8.80
CA GLU A 65 -6.37 16.75 9.47
C GLU A 65 -6.10 15.28 9.12
N GLN A 66 -5.42 15.02 7.99
CA GLN A 66 -5.13 13.68 7.48
C GLN A 66 -3.78 13.14 7.98
N GLU A 67 -2.84 14.01 8.34
CA GLU A 67 -1.48 13.63 8.75
C GLU A 67 -1.46 12.65 9.93
N PRO A 68 -2.30 12.78 10.98
CA PRO A 68 -2.30 11.85 12.10
C PRO A 68 -2.69 10.40 11.74
N PHE A 69 -3.27 10.19 10.55
CA PHE A 69 -3.68 8.86 10.08
C PHE A 69 -2.60 8.15 9.25
N ILE A 70 -1.48 8.81 8.94
CA ILE A 70 -0.35 8.18 8.26
C ILE A 70 0.24 7.09 9.17
N GLY A 71 0.07 5.84 8.75
CA GLY A 71 0.48 4.66 9.53
C GLY A 71 -0.47 4.26 10.66
N ASN A 72 -1.63 4.92 10.77
CA ASN A 72 -2.63 4.66 11.81
C ASN A 72 -4.06 4.52 11.23
N GLN A 73 -4.19 3.74 10.14
CA GLN A 73 -5.45 3.59 9.41
C GLN A 73 -6.57 2.90 10.21
N THR A 74 -6.20 2.16 11.26
CA THR A 74 -7.10 1.30 12.04
C THR A 74 -7.01 1.55 13.55
N GLY A 75 -6.41 2.68 13.98
CA GLY A 75 -6.32 3.02 15.40
C GLY A 75 -5.51 2.02 16.22
N GLY A 76 -4.36 1.56 15.69
CA GLY A 76 -3.46 0.61 16.37
C GLY A 76 -3.86 -0.86 16.26
N ARG A 77 -4.85 -1.23 15.43
CA ARG A 77 -5.19 -2.62 15.12
C ARG A 77 -4.48 -3.11 13.86
N VAL A 78 -4.40 -4.43 13.66
CA VAL A 78 -3.93 -4.99 12.39
C VAL A 78 -4.78 -4.45 11.23
N PHE A 79 -4.12 -3.97 10.17
CA PHE A 79 -4.81 -3.40 9.02
C PHE A 79 -5.12 -4.44 7.94
N LEU A 80 -4.09 -5.09 7.39
CA LEU A 80 -4.23 -6.03 6.28
C LEU A 80 -3.39 -7.28 6.53
N PHE A 81 -3.79 -8.38 5.86
CA PHE A 81 -3.04 -9.63 5.81
C PHE A 81 -2.58 -9.88 4.38
N LEU A 82 -1.28 -10.12 4.20
CA LEU A 82 -0.72 -10.56 2.93
C LEU A 82 -0.59 -12.09 2.96
N ASN A 83 -1.32 -12.77 2.09
CA ASN A 83 -1.20 -14.22 1.91
C ASN A 83 -0.15 -14.52 0.82
N THR A 84 0.69 -15.51 1.06
CA THR A 84 1.71 -15.99 0.12
C THR A 84 1.76 -17.51 0.10
N ASP A 85 2.29 -18.09 -0.98
CA ASP A 85 2.54 -19.52 -1.13
C ASP A 85 3.81 -19.99 -0.40
N ASP A 86 4.79 -19.09 -0.23
CA ASP A 86 6.04 -19.35 0.50
C ASP A 86 6.41 -18.17 1.40
N PHE A 87 6.05 -18.30 2.68
CA PHE A 87 6.33 -17.29 3.68
C PHE A 87 7.83 -17.01 3.84
N TRP A 88 8.68 -18.06 3.84
CA TRP A 88 10.10 -17.89 4.14
C TRP A 88 10.87 -17.24 2.99
N ARG A 89 10.48 -17.51 1.74
CA ARG A 89 11.02 -16.80 0.57
C ARG A 89 10.76 -15.30 0.68
N ASP A 90 9.51 -14.92 0.91
CA ASP A 90 9.11 -13.52 0.90
C ASP A 90 9.62 -12.78 2.14
N TYR A 91 9.57 -13.41 3.31
CA TYR A 91 10.15 -12.89 4.55
C TYR A 91 11.64 -12.54 4.37
N LYS A 92 12.45 -13.50 3.87
CA LYS A 92 13.89 -13.30 3.66
C LYS A 92 14.16 -12.19 2.64
N ALA A 93 13.38 -12.13 1.55
CA ALA A 93 13.50 -11.07 0.55
C ALA A 93 13.18 -9.69 1.14
N MET A 94 12.12 -9.58 1.96
CA MET A 94 11.74 -8.34 2.64
C MET A 94 12.81 -7.89 3.65
N VAL A 95 13.34 -8.82 4.45
CA VAL A 95 14.43 -8.54 5.40
C VAL A 95 15.69 -8.06 4.67
N ALA A 96 16.08 -8.73 3.58
CA ALA A 96 17.23 -8.31 2.76
C ALA A 96 17.06 -6.90 2.16
N LYS A 97 15.82 -6.46 1.93
CA LYS A 97 15.45 -5.10 1.48
C LYS A 97 15.25 -4.09 2.62
N GLY A 98 15.58 -4.49 3.85
CA GLY A 98 15.52 -3.64 5.03
C GLY A 98 14.12 -3.40 5.60
N ILE A 99 13.16 -4.28 5.31
CA ILE A 99 11.86 -4.27 5.99
C ILE A 99 12.06 -4.73 7.44
N LYS A 100 11.46 -3.99 8.37
CA LYS A 100 11.43 -4.34 9.79
C LYS A 100 10.20 -5.16 10.10
N PHE A 101 10.39 -6.37 10.62
CA PHE A 101 9.31 -7.16 11.22
C PHE A 101 9.28 -6.89 12.73
N VAL A 102 8.08 -6.79 13.29
CA VAL A 102 7.88 -6.47 14.72
C VAL A 102 7.87 -7.70 15.63
N ARG A 103 7.81 -8.89 15.03
CA ARG A 103 7.80 -10.21 15.70
C ARG A 103 8.50 -11.20 14.76
N GLU A 104 9.29 -12.11 15.35
CA GLU A 104 10.01 -13.20 14.67
C GLU A 104 9.56 -14.55 15.23
#